data_AF-A0A1G7X9U3-F1
#
_entry.id   AF-A0A1G7X9U3-F1
#
_cell.length_a   1.000
_cell.length_b   1.000
_cell.length_c   1.000
_cell.angle_alpha   90.00
_cell.angle_beta   90.00
_cell.angle_gamma   90.00
#
_symmetry.space_group_name_H-M   'P 1'
#
loop_
_entity.id
_entity.type
_entity.pdbx_description
1 polymer ?
#
loop_
_entity_poly.entity_id
_entity_poly.type
_entity_poly.pdbx_seq_one_letter_code
_entity_poly.pdbx_strand_id
1 'polypeptide(L)' 'MPSNYLAVGMMFVGLFFVGGVVSALRQGHGKLVPVILGVLAALAITAGVLWW' A
#
# COMPACT_ATOMS: atom_id res chain seq x y z
N MET A 1 -15.91 -19.19 5.54
CA MET A 1 -15.13 -18.22 4.75
C MET A 1 -14.30 -17.42 5.73
N PRO A 2 -12.96 -17.33 5.58
CA PRO A 2 -12.21 -16.37 6.38
C PRO A 2 -12.85 -15.00 6.19
N SER A 3 -12.88 -14.19 7.22
CA SER A 3 -13.57 -12.91 7.22
C SER A 3 -12.93 -11.99 6.17
N ASN A 4 -13.56 -11.82 5.00
CA ASN A 4 -13.07 -11.01 3.88
C ASN A 4 -12.77 -9.54 4.28
N TYR A 5 -13.25 -9.11 5.44
CA TYR A 5 -12.91 -7.83 6.06
C TYR A 5 -11.41 -7.59 6.18
N LEU A 6 -10.60 -8.64 6.42
CA LEU A 6 -9.14 -8.51 6.46
C LEU A 6 -8.54 -8.19 5.08
N ALA A 7 -9.00 -8.87 4.02
CA ALA A 7 -8.56 -8.59 2.65
C ALA A 7 -8.91 -7.16 2.21
N VAL A 8 -10.13 -6.70 2.55
CA VAL A 8 -10.57 -5.32 2.29
C VAL A 8 -9.70 -4.31 3.05
N GLY A 9 -9.38 -4.59 4.32
CA GLY A 9 -8.48 -3.75 5.12
C GLY A 9 -7.08 -3.64 4.52
N MET A 10 -6.51 -4.76 4.06
CA MET A 10 -5.20 -4.79 3.41
C MET A 10 -5.17 -4.02 2.08
N MET A 11 -6.23 -4.12 1.27
CA MET A 11 -6.39 -3.33 0.05
C MET A 11 -6.46 -1.83 0.34
N PHE A 12 -7.18 -1.42 1.38
CA PHE A 12 -7.24 -0.02 1.81
C PHE A 12 -5.86 0.51 2.22
N VAL A 13 -5.09 -0.28 2.98
CA VAL A 13 -3.72 0.07 3.37
C VAL A 13 -2.81 0.18 2.15
N GLY A 14 -2.95 -0.73 1.18
CA GLY A 14 -2.23 -0.65 -0.10
C GLY A 14 -2.49 0.66 -0.85
N LEU A 15 -3.76 1.04 -1.01
CA LEU A 15 -4.16 2.30 -1.65
C LEU A 15 -3.69 3.53 -0.87
N PHE A 16 -3.72 3.47 0.46
CA PHE A 16 -3.17 4.53 1.32
C PHE A 16 -1.68 4.75 1.06
N PHE A 17 -0.89 3.68 0.96
CA PHE A 17 0.53 3.79 0.66
C PHE A 17 0.78 4.33 -0.76
N VAL A 18 -0.02 3.98 -1.76
CA VAL A 18 0.04 4.59 -3.09
C VAL A 18 -0.20 6.11 -3.01
N GLY A 19 -1.19 6.55 -2.24
CA GLY A 19 -1.40 7.98 -1.94
C GLY A 19 -0.19 8.62 -1.26
N GLY A 20 0.45 7.90 -0.33
CA GLY A 20 1.70 8.28 0.32
C GLY A 20 2.86 8.45 -0.66
N VAL A 21 3.00 7.59 -1.67
CA VAL A 21 4.02 7.71 -2.73
C VAL A 21 3.81 9.01 -3.51
N VAL A 22 2.58 9.27 -3.98
CA VAL A 22 2.26 10.48 -4.74
C VAL A 22 2.52 11.74 -3.91
N SER A 23 2.16 11.70 -2.62
CA SER A 23 2.41 12.79 -1.67
C SER A 23 3.90 13.02 -1.44
N ALA A 24 4.69 11.97 -1.22
CA ALA A 24 6.13 12.06 -1.00
C ALA A 24 6.87 12.60 -2.23
N LEU A 25 6.45 12.20 -3.44
CA LEU A 25 6.97 12.75 -4.69
C LEU A 25 6.66 14.24 -4.84
N ARG A 26 5.45 14.68 -4.46
CA ARG A 26 5.05 16.09 -4.51
C ARG A 26 5.78 16.96 -3.47
N GLN A 27 6.12 16.41 -2.32
CA GLN A 27 6.81 17.13 -1.24
C GLN A 27 8.33 17.20 -1.43
N GLY A 28 8.86 16.59 -2.49
CA GLY A 28 10.31 16.58 -2.74
C GLY A 28 11.09 15.74 -1.72
N HIS A 29 10.42 14.83 -1.01
CA HIS A 29 11.10 13.90 -0.11
C HIS A 29 12.12 13.07 -0.89
N GLY A 30 13.26 12.77 -0.25
CA GLY A 30 14.33 11.99 -0.85
C GLY A 30 13.83 10.66 -1.42
N LYS A 31 14.44 10.23 -2.53
CA LYS A 31 14.01 9.08 -3.37
C LYS A 31 13.69 7.79 -2.60
N LEU A 32 14.28 7.61 -1.42
CA LEU A 32 14.03 6.48 -0.53
C LEU A 32 12.59 6.39 -0.01
N VAL A 33 11.98 7.51 0.37
CA VAL A 33 10.63 7.53 0.96
C VAL A 33 9.55 7.02 -0.01
N PRO A 34 9.43 7.55 -1.25
CA PRO A 34 8.44 7.03 -2.19
C PRO A 34 8.74 5.59 -2.63
N VAL A 35 10.01 5.16 -2.64
CA VAL A 35 10.37 3.76 -2.95
C VAL A 35 9.87 2.81 -1.86
N ILE A 36 10.13 3.12 -0.59
CA ILE A 36 9.68 2.29 0.54
C ILE A 36 8.16 2.23 0.59
N LEU A 37 7.48 3.36 0.42
CA LEU A 37 6.00 3.40 0.39
C LEU A 37 5.45 2.60 -0.80
N GLY A 38 6.11 2.63 -1.96
CA GLY A 38 5.73 1.82 -3.12
C GLY A 38 5.88 0.32 -2.88
N VAL A 39 6.98 -0.11 -2.23
CA VAL A 39 7.19 -1.51 -1.85
C VAL A 39 6.13 -1.98 -0.85
N LEU A 40 5.84 -1.18 0.17
CA LEU A 40 4.80 -1.50 1.15
C LEU A 40 3.40 -1.57 0.52
N ALA A 41 3.11 -0.68 -0.44
CA ALA A 41 1.87 -0.74 -1.21
C ALA A 41 1.75 -2.07 -1.99
N ALA A 42 2.81 -2.47 -2.69
CA ALA A 42 2.83 -3.71 -3.46
C ALA A 42 2.64 -4.94 -2.56
N LEU A 43 3.30 -4.98 -1.40
CA LEU A 43 3.17 -6.08 -0.44
C LEU A 43 1.76 -6.15 0.17
N ALA A 44 1.17 -5.00 0.53
CA ALA A 44 -0.17 -4.94 1.10
C ALA A 44 -1.24 -5.37 0.08
N ILE A 45 -1.13 -4.93 -1.18
CA ILE A 45 -2.03 -5.35 -2.26
C ILE A 45 -1.86 -6.85 -2.53
N THR A 46 -0.63 -7.34 -2.63
CA THR A 46 -0.35 -8.77 -2.86
C THR A 46 -0.94 -9.63 -1.74
N ALA A 47 -0.73 -9.23 -0.48
CA ALA A 47 -1.32 -9.92 0.66
C ALA A 47 -2.85 -9.89 0.63
N GLY A 48 -3.44 -8.74 0.27
CA GLY A 48 -4.87 -8.60 0.07
C GLY A 48 -5.41 -9.53 -1.02
N VAL A 49 -4.74 -9.64 -2.17
CA VAL A 49 -5.11 -10.52 -3.29
C VAL A 49 -5.03 -12.00 -2.90
N LEU A 50 -3.96 -12.41 -2.21
CA LEU A 50 -3.75 -13.81 -1.80
C LEU A 50 -4.70 -14.26 -0.67
N TRP A 51 -5.38 -13.32 -0.01
CA TRP A 51 -6.31 -13.61 1.09
C TRP A 51 -7.73 -13.98 0.60
N TRP A 52 -8.07 -13.65 -0.64
CA TRP A 52 -9.34 -14.03 -1.28
C TRP A 52 -9.37 -15.54 -1.56
#